data_AF-A0A0G0NRU6-F1
#
_entry.id   AF-A0A0G0NRU6-F1
#
_cell.length_a   1.000
_cell.length_b   1.000
_cell.length_c   1.000
_cell.angle_alpha   90.00
_cell.angle_beta   90.00
_cell.angle_gamma   90.00
#
_symmetry.space_group_name_H-M   'P 1'
#
loop_
_entity.id
_entity.type
_entity.pdbx_description
1 polymer ?
#
loop_
_entity_poly.entity_id
_entity_poly.type
_entity_poly.pdbx_seq_one_letter_code
_entity_poly.pdbx_strand_id
1 'polypeptide(L)'
;MEILVILLTIIGLSLFEIITSIDNAVINAEVLSGMSKKARRWFLTFGFFFAVFVVRGVLPFLIIWIANPSISPLSLLSLGGGSAARDAIEHSAPILLIAGGVFLLFLFFHWLFIEPKHYGIRGEKFFHAQGAWFFAIVSILLTVIVWFALGKGAMLAFGAVVGSTGFFLIHGFRQFAQQQEERLLSTKNNISDLSKLAYLEVLDTTFSIDGVIGAFAFTFAVPLINCS
;
A
#
# COMPACT_ATOMS: atom_id res chain seq x y z
N MET A 1 12.06 20.50 18.48
CA MET A 1 11.79 19.09 18.12
C MET A 1 10.59 18.98 17.18
N GLU A 2 9.50 19.72 17.39
CA GLU A 2 8.32 19.65 16.50
C GLU A 2 8.59 20.07 15.04
N ILE A 3 9.34 21.15 14.79
CA ILE A 3 9.64 21.61 13.42
C ILE A 3 10.41 20.54 12.63
N LEU A 4 11.35 19.83 13.27
CA LEU A 4 12.11 18.75 12.64
C LEU A 4 11.20 17.58 12.27
N VAL A 5 10.29 17.19 13.17
CA VAL A 5 9.32 16.12 12.94
C VAL A 5 8.37 16.50 11.80
N ILE A 6 7.82 17.72 11.81
CA ILE A 6 6.95 18.23 10.75
C ILE A 6 7.68 18.24 9.41
N LEU A 7 8.93 18.74 9.38
CA LEU A 7 9.74 18.78 8.16
C LEU A 7 10.02 17.36 7.63
N LEU A 8 10.34 16.42 8.52
CA LEU A 8 10.60 15.03 8.15
C LEU A 8 9.34 14.34 7.65
N THR A 9 8.18 14.60 8.25
CA THR A 9 6.87 14.13 7.79
C THR A 9 6.55 14.68 6.40
N ILE A 10 6.70 15.99 6.18
CA ILE A 10 6.42 16.62 4.87
C ILE A 10 7.36 16.08 3.79
N ILE A 11 8.66 16.02 4.06
CA ILE A 11 9.65 15.50 3.10
C ILE A 11 9.40 14.02 2.83
N GLY A 12 9.13 13.23 3.88
CA GLY A 12 8.83 11.80 3.78
C GLY A 12 7.60 11.55 2.92
N LEU A 13 6.48 12.22 3.20
CA LEU A 13 5.25 12.14 2.40
C LEU A 13 5.48 12.61 0.97
N SER A 14 6.13 13.75 0.76
CA SER A 14 6.35 14.27 -0.59
C SER A 14 7.21 13.32 -1.42
N LEU A 15 8.28 12.80 -0.85
CA LEU A 15 9.18 11.87 -1.53
C LEU A 15 8.50 10.52 -1.80
N PHE A 16 7.75 10.02 -0.83
CA PHE A 16 6.96 8.79 -0.96
C PHE A 16 5.89 8.91 -2.06
N GLU A 17 5.15 10.01 -2.09
CA GLU A 17 4.13 10.28 -3.11
C GLU A 17 4.75 10.42 -4.51
N ILE A 18 5.89 11.11 -4.62
CA ILE A 18 6.59 11.25 -5.91
C ILE A 18 7.02 9.88 -6.44
N ILE A 19 7.64 9.05 -5.60
CA ILE A 19 8.14 7.74 -6.02
C ILE A 19 6.97 6.84 -6.43
N THR A 20 5.96 6.71 -5.57
CA THR A 20 4.78 5.86 -5.84
C THR A 20 4.00 6.34 -7.07
N SER A 21 3.88 7.65 -7.28
CA SER A 21 3.23 8.20 -8.47
C SER A 21 3.96 7.87 -9.77
N ILE A 22 5.31 7.96 -9.78
CA ILE A 22 6.12 7.66 -10.95
C ILE A 22 6.03 6.17 -11.29
N ASP A 23 6.20 5.28 -10.31
CA ASP A 23 6.13 3.83 -10.53
C ASP A 23 4.75 3.43 -11.08
N ASN A 24 3.68 4.02 -10.54
CA ASN A 24 2.32 3.79 -11.02
C ASN A 24 2.15 4.26 -12.47
N ALA A 25 2.63 5.46 -12.80
CA ALA A 25 2.52 6.01 -14.13
C ALA A 25 3.30 5.18 -15.17
N VAL A 26 4.50 4.72 -14.84
CA VAL A 26 5.34 3.91 -15.73
C VAL A 26 4.71 2.56 -16.00
N ILE A 27 4.32 1.82 -14.96
CA ILE A 27 3.75 0.47 -15.11
C ILE A 27 2.40 0.52 -15.83
N ASN A 28 1.55 1.50 -15.51
CA ASN A 28 0.27 1.67 -16.17
C ASN A 28 0.44 2.02 -17.65
N ALA A 29 1.38 2.92 -17.99
CA ALA A 29 1.68 3.26 -19.38
C ALA A 29 2.23 2.08 -20.18
N GLU A 30 3.10 1.26 -19.58
CA GLU A 30 3.67 0.07 -20.21
C GLU A 30 2.58 -0.95 -20.57
N VAL A 31 1.69 -1.29 -19.63
CA VAL A 31 0.62 -2.26 -19.89
C VAL A 31 -0.45 -1.69 -20.83
N LEU A 32 -0.81 -0.40 -20.72
CA LEU A 32 -1.76 0.27 -21.62
C LEU A 32 -1.28 0.30 -23.09
N SER A 33 0.03 0.30 -23.32
CA SER A 33 0.60 0.28 -24.68
C SER A 33 0.33 -1.03 -25.42
N GLY A 34 0.15 -2.14 -24.69
CA GLY A 34 -0.10 -3.48 -25.22
C GLY A 34 -1.57 -3.85 -25.44
N MET A 35 -2.51 -2.90 -25.31
CA MET A 35 -3.95 -3.13 -25.36
C MET A 35 -4.64 -2.51 -26.59
N SER A 36 -5.83 -3.02 -26.92
CA SER A 36 -6.67 -2.41 -27.96
C SER A 36 -7.17 -1.01 -27.58
N LYS A 37 -7.44 -0.17 -28.60
CA LYS A 37 -7.91 1.23 -28.40
C LYS A 37 -9.25 1.32 -27.63
N LYS A 38 -10.05 0.26 -27.59
CA LYS A 38 -11.34 0.21 -26.86
C LYS A 38 -11.11 -0.07 -25.38
N ALA A 39 -10.31 -1.09 -25.06
CA ALA A 39 -9.99 -1.44 -23.68
C ALA A 39 -9.19 -0.34 -22.97
N ARG A 40 -8.24 0.29 -23.67
CA ARG A 40 -7.50 1.46 -23.17
C ARG A 40 -8.42 2.62 -22.78
N ARG A 41 -9.42 2.94 -23.62
CA ARG A 41 -10.38 4.02 -23.32
C ARG A 41 -11.25 3.68 -22.12
N TRP A 42 -11.73 2.44 -22.04
CA TRP A 42 -12.55 1.99 -20.92
C TRP A 42 -11.78 2.06 -19.59
N PHE A 43 -10.53 1.59 -19.59
CA PHE A 43 -9.66 1.63 -18.40
C PHE A 43 -9.40 3.08 -17.95
N LEU A 44 -9.07 3.98 -18.87
CA LEU A 44 -8.83 5.38 -18.54
C LEU A 44 -10.08 6.09 -18.00
N THR A 45 -11.29 5.64 -18.35
CA THR A 45 -12.54 6.22 -17.85
C THR A 45 -13.02 5.60 -16.52
N PHE A 46 -12.95 4.27 -16.39
CA PHE A 46 -13.53 3.56 -15.24
C PHE A 46 -12.46 3.00 -14.30
N GLY A 47 -11.39 2.42 -14.84
CA GLY A 47 -10.28 1.89 -14.04
C GLY A 47 -9.57 2.97 -13.25
N PHE A 48 -9.16 4.06 -13.93
CA PHE A 48 -8.56 5.22 -13.26
C PHE A 48 -9.53 5.86 -12.25
N PHE A 49 -10.82 5.96 -12.58
CA PHE A 49 -11.81 6.48 -11.65
C PHE A 49 -11.91 5.62 -10.39
N PHE A 50 -11.93 4.30 -10.52
CA PHE A 50 -11.99 3.38 -9.38
C PHE A 50 -10.72 3.46 -8.53
N ALA A 51 -9.53 3.39 -9.15
CA ALA A 51 -8.26 3.43 -8.44
C ALA A 51 -8.02 4.75 -7.70
N VAL A 52 -8.47 5.88 -8.26
CA VAL A 52 -8.29 7.19 -7.63
C VAL A 52 -9.43 7.52 -6.68
N PHE A 53 -10.68 7.47 -7.11
CA PHE A 53 -11.80 7.93 -6.27
C PHE A 53 -12.27 6.89 -5.26
N VAL A 54 -12.26 5.61 -5.61
CA VAL A 54 -12.71 4.55 -4.69
C VAL A 54 -11.56 4.13 -3.79
N VAL A 55 -10.42 3.76 -4.34
CA VAL A 55 -9.30 3.30 -3.52
C VAL A 55 -8.73 4.47 -2.72
N ARG A 56 -8.26 5.57 -3.32
CA ARG A 56 -7.74 6.70 -2.49
C ARG A 56 -8.86 7.40 -1.71
N GLY A 57 -10.03 7.59 -2.29
CA GLY A 57 -11.10 8.34 -1.62
C GLY A 57 -11.79 7.58 -0.49
N VAL A 58 -12.09 6.28 -0.64
CA VAL A 58 -12.90 5.50 0.32
C VAL A 58 -12.04 4.63 1.24
N LEU A 59 -10.94 4.05 0.74
CA LEU A 59 -10.09 3.14 1.52
C LEU A 59 -9.58 3.76 2.83
N PRO A 60 -9.11 5.03 2.89
CA PRO A 60 -8.62 5.61 4.14
C PRO A 60 -9.71 5.67 5.21
N PHE A 61 -10.93 6.07 4.83
CA PHE A 61 -12.05 6.10 5.76
C PHE A 61 -12.47 4.70 6.21
N LEU A 62 -12.43 3.73 5.30
CA LEU A 62 -12.74 2.33 5.60
C LEU A 62 -11.73 1.72 6.58
N ILE A 63 -10.44 1.99 6.40
CA ILE A 63 -9.37 1.56 7.33
C ILE A 63 -9.62 2.13 8.73
N ILE A 64 -9.92 3.43 8.84
CA ILE A 64 -10.20 4.08 10.13
C ILE A 64 -11.47 3.51 10.76
N TRP A 65 -12.52 3.30 9.97
CA TRP A 65 -13.79 2.75 10.45
C TRP A 65 -13.66 1.31 10.96
N ILE A 66 -12.91 0.45 10.27
CA ILE A 66 -12.64 -0.92 10.75
C ILE A 66 -11.81 -0.90 12.04
N ALA A 67 -10.83 0.01 12.13
CA ALA A 67 -10.02 0.17 13.34
C ALA A 67 -10.82 0.74 14.52
N ASN A 68 -11.93 1.44 14.26
CA ASN A 68 -12.80 2.02 15.28
C ASN A 68 -14.30 1.90 14.89
N PRO A 69 -14.91 0.71 15.07
CA PRO A 69 -16.28 0.44 14.65
C PRO A 69 -17.33 1.27 15.39
N SER A 70 -16.95 1.90 16.50
CA SER A 70 -17.77 2.80 17.31
C SER A 70 -18.14 4.10 16.58
N ILE A 71 -17.46 4.44 15.49
CA ILE A 71 -17.70 5.67 14.72
C ILE A 71 -18.76 5.40 13.65
N SER A 72 -19.77 6.26 13.55
CA SER A 72 -20.75 6.20 12.45
C SER A 72 -20.06 6.57 11.12
N PRO A 73 -20.19 5.78 10.04
CA PRO A 73 -19.57 6.08 8.75
C PRO A 73 -19.90 7.49 8.22
N LEU A 74 -21.09 7.99 8.53
CA LEU A 74 -21.54 9.34 8.15
C LEU A 74 -20.74 10.45 8.86
N SER A 75 -20.31 10.22 10.11
CA SER A 75 -19.51 11.19 10.89
C SER A 75 -18.03 11.24 10.45
N LEU A 76 -17.54 10.18 9.81
CA LEU A 76 -16.23 10.13 9.17
C LEU A 76 -16.24 10.87 7.81
N LEU A 77 -17.35 10.76 7.07
CA LEU A 77 -17.54 11.39 5.76
C LEU A 77 -17.84 12.90 5.83
N SER A 78 -18.37 13.40 6.95
CA SER A 78 -18.51 14.84 7.15
C SER A 78 -17.13 15.49 7.24
N LEU A 79 -16.67 16.07 6.12
CA LEU A 79 -15.48 16.92 5.99
C LEU A 79 -15.40 17.90 7.15
N GLY A 80 -14.61 17.58 8.18
CA GLY A 80 -14.37 18.50 9.30
C GLY A 80 -14.29 17.87 10.68
N GLY A 81 -14.79 16.64 10.88
CA GLY A 81 -14.66 15.92 12.15
C GLY A 81 -15.23 16.68 13.35
N GLY A 82 -16.41 16.28 13.83
CA GLY A 82 -16.80 16.65 15.20
C GLY A 82 -15.68 16.26 16.20
N SER A 83 -15.63 16.91 17.36
CA SER A 83 -14.63 16.63 18.40
C SER A 83 -14.47 15.12 18.68
N ALA A 84 -15.57 14.37 18.66
CA ALA A 84 -15.60 12.92 18.82
C ALA A 84 -14.80 12.14 17.76
N ALA A 85 -14.74 12.61 16.50
CA ALA A 85 -13.96 11.95 15.45
C ALA A 85 -12.45 12.18 15.64
N ARG A 86 -12.05 13.36 16.12
CA ARG A 86 -10.65 13.68 16.43
C ARG A 86 -10.15 12.88 17.63
N ASP A 87 -10.93 12.83 18.71
CA ASP A 87 -10.57 12.10 19.93
C ASP A 87 -10.47 10.58 19.68
N ALA A 88 -11.33 10.05 18.81
CA ALA A 88 -11.30 8.64 18.41
C ALA A 88 -10.11 8.31 17.49
N ILE A 89 -9.76 9.20 16.56
CA ILE A 89 -8.54 9.07 15.74
C ILE A 89 -7.30 9.13 16.63
N GLU A 90 -7.27 10.03 17.63
CA GLU A 90 -6.14 10.18 18.54
C GLU A 90 -5.95 8.93 19.43
N HIS A 91 -7.04 8.29 19.87
CA HIS A 91 -6.98 7.02 20.59
C HIS A 91 -6.55 5.83 19.72
N SER A 92 -6.96 5.80 18.44
CA SER A 92 -6.60 4.72 17.51
C SER A 92 -5.27 4.94 16.78
N ALA A 93 -4.72 6.15 16.84
CA ALA A 93 -3.48 6.54 16.17
C ALA A 93 -2.31 5.60 16.47
N PRO A 94 -2.00 5.21 17.73
CA PRO A 94 -0.87 4.32 18.00
C PRO A 94 -0.97 2.97 17.30
N ILE A 95 -2.19 2.42 17.19
CA ILE A 95 -2.45 1.12 16.55
C ILE A 95 -2.33 1.24 15.03
N LEU A 96 -2.86 2.32 14.45
CA LEU A 96 -2.75 2.57 13.02
C LEU A 96 -1.31 2.90 12.60
N LEU A 97 -0.56 3.65 13.41
CA LEU A 97 0.86 3.96 13.16
C LEU A 97 1.71 2.70 13.12
N ILE A 98 1.54 1.80 14.10
CA ILE A 98 2.34 0.57 14.13
C ILE A 98 1.93 -0.38 12.99
N ALA A 99 0.66 -0.42 12.62
CA ALA A 99 0.19 -1.19 11.47
C ALA A 99 0.80 -0.67 10.15
N GLY A 100 0.65 0.63 9.86
CA GLY A 100 1.22 1.25 8.67
C GLY A 100 2.76 1.22 8.66
N GLY A 101 3.38 1.40 9.82
CA GLY A 101 4.83 1.33 9.97
C GLY A 101 5.41 -0.06 9.69
N VAL A 102 4.80 -1.13 10.22
CA VAL A 102 5.20 -2.51 9.90
C VAL A 102 4.99 -2.81 8.43
N PHE A 103 3.87 -2.36 7.86
CA PHE A 103 3.58 -2.52 6.44
C PHE A 103 4.66 -1.88 5.55
N LEU A 104 5.00 -0.61 5.78
CA LEU A 104 6.05 0.09 5.03
C LEU A 104 7.43 -0.54 5.21
N LEU A 105 7.72 -1.00 6.42
CA LEU A 105 8.98 -1.68 6.70
C LEU A 105 9.11 -2.97 5.87
N PHE A 106 8.02 -3.74 5.77
CA PHE A 106 7.96 -4.94 4.95
C PHE A 106 8.06 -4.61 3.46
N LEU A 107 7.37 -3.56 3.01
CA LEU A 107 7.48 -3.05 1.63
C LEU A 107 8.92 -2.65 1.28
N PHE A 108 9.60 -1.94 2.18
CA PHE A 108 11.02 -1.59 2.01
C PHE A 108 11.90 -2.82 1.90
N PHE A 109 11.71 -3.82 2.77
CA PHE A 109 12.48 -5.06 2.71
C PHE A 109 12.16 -5.90 1.48
N HIS A 110 10.91 -5.88 1.00
CA HIS A 110 10.50 -6.55 -0.22
C HIS A 110 11.21 -5.93 -1.43
N TRP A 111 11.18 -4.60 -1.53
CA TRP A 111 11.94 -3.87 -2.54
C TRP A 111 13.46 -4.11 -2.45
N LEU A 112 13.99 -4.25 -1.24
CA LEU A 112 15.43 -4.48 -1.04
C LEU A 112 15.89 -5.88 -1.48
N PHE A 113 15.10 -6.91 -1.19
CA PHE A 113 15.52 -8.31 -1.35
C PHE A 113 14.90 -9.05 -2.54
N ILE A 114 13.72 -8.63 -3.01
CA ILE A 114 12.93 -9.37 -4.00
C ILE A 114 12.81 -8.62 -5.33
N GLU A 115 12.66 -7.29 -5.31
CA GLU A 115 12.41 -6.50 -6.52
C GLU A 115 13.67 -6.45 -7.43
N PRO A 116 13.53 -6.76 -8.74
CA PRO A 116 14.66 -6.79 -9.66
C PRO A 116 15.22 -5.40 -9.94
N LYS A 117 16.42 -5.11 -9.40
CA LYS A 117 17.13 -3.85 -9.67
C LYS A 117 17.95 -3.93 -10.95
N HIS A 118 17.72 -2.99 -11.87
CA HIS A 118 18.53 -2.86 -13.09
C HIS A 118 19.89 -2.23 -12.78
N TYR A 119 20.94 -2.96 -13.18
CA TYR A 119 22.26 -3.03 -12.56
C TYR A 119 23.16 -1.81 -12.75
N GLY A 120 23.58 -1.19 -11.65
CA GLY A 120 24.61 -0.14 -11.64
C GLY A 120 25.67 -0.28 -10.55
N ILE A 121 25.47 -1.14 -9.54
CA ILE A 121 26.31 -1.14 -8.33
C ILE A 121 26.81 -2.55 -8.00
N ARG A 122 28.08 -2.63 -7.57
CA ARG A 122 28.93 -3.84 -7.54
C ARG A 122 28.63 -4.88 -6.43
N GLY A 123 27.39 -4.95 -5.93
CA GLY A 123 26.97 -5.86 -4.84
C GLY A 123 25.61 -6.56 -5.04
N GLU A 124 24.90 -6.33 -6.14
CA GLU A 124 23.48 -6.69 -6.29
C GLU A 124 23.20 -8.19 -6.51
N LYS A 125 24.17 -8.97 -7.03
CA LYS A 125 24.01 -10.43 -7.19
C LYS A 125 23.89 -11.18 -5.86
N PHE A 126 24.42 -10.63 -4.77
CA PHE A 126 24.34 -11.26 -3.45
C PHE A 126 22.94 -11.11 -2.85
N PHE A 127 22.31 -9.94 -2.98
CA PHE A 127 20.96 -9.69 -2.47
C PHE A 127 19.89 -10.47 -3.24
N HIS A 128 20.01 -10.54 -4.58
CA HIS A 128 19.09 -11.30 -5.42
C HIS A 128 19.15 -12.83 -5.18
N ALA A 129 20.33 -13.36 -4.84
CA ALA A 129 20.51 -14.77 -4.51
C ALA A 129 20.01 -15.14 -3.10
N GLN A 130 19.67 -14.15 -2.28
CA GLN A 130 19.21 -14.31 -0.90
C GLN A 130 17.74 -13.92 -0.74
N GLY A 131 16.92 -13.89 -1.80
CA GLY A 131 15.49 -13.57 -1.71
C GLY A 131 14.71 -14.39 -0.66
N ALA A 132 15.16 -15.62 -0.34
CA ALA A 132 14.61 -16.42 0.74
C ALA A 132 14.81 -15.80 2.15
N TRP A 133 15.83 -14.98 2.34
CA TRP A 133 16.12 -14.28 3.60
C TRP A 133 15.14 -13.16 3.89
N PHE A 134 14.42 -12.66 2.88
CA PHE A 134 13.32 -11.71 3.09
C PHE A 134 12.38 -12.23 4.17
N PHE A 135 11.82 -13.44 3.98
CA PHE A 135 10.85 -14.04 4.89
C PHE A 135 11.42 -14.26 6.29
N ALA A 136 12.69 -14.66 6.40
CA ALA A 136 13.36 -14.84 7.68
C ALA A 136 13.55 -13.51 8.42
N ILE A 137 14.05 -12.48 7.73
CA ILE A 137 14.31 -11.15 8.31
C ILE A 137 13.00 -10.50 8.76
N VAL A 138 11.99 -10.45 7.90
CA VAL A 138 10.70 -9.82 8.25
C VAL A 138 9.97 -10.57 9.36
N SER A 139 10.11 -11.90 9.44
CA SER A 139 9.55 -12.71 10.53
C SER A 139 10.23 -12.45 11.87
N ILE A 140 11.58 -12.39 11.91
CA ILE A 140 12.33 -12.02 13.12
C ILE A 140 11.97 -10.60 13.55
N LEU A 141 11.95 -9.67 12.60
CA LEU A 141 11.63 -8.27 12.84
C LEU A 141 10.22 -8.09 13.42
N LEU A 142 9.23 -8.79 12.85
CA LEU A 142 7.86 -8.79 13.38
C LEU A 142 7.82 -9.33 14.81
N THR A 143 8.56 -10.41 15.09
CA THR A 143 8.62 -10.99 16.44
C THR A 143 9.19 -9.98 17.44
N VAL A 144 10.26 -9.27 17.08
CA VAL A 144 10.85 -8.22 17.91
C VAL A 144 9.88 -7.05 18.12
N ILE A 145 9.21 -6.58 17.05
CA ILE A 145 8.24 -5.48 17.14
C ILE A 145 7.06 -5.88 18.04
N VAL A 146 6.51 -7.08 17.85
CA VAL A 146 5.41 -7.62 18.67
C VAL A 146 5.84 -7.76 20.13
N TRP A 147 7.05 -8.27 20.39
CA TRP A 147 7.58 -8.39 21.75
C TRP A 147 7.60 -7.05 22.49
N PHE A 148 8.14 -5.99 21.86
CA PHE A 148 8.14 -4.65 22.45
C PHE A 148 6.74 -4.04 22.55
N ALA A 149 5.87 -4.31 21.57
CA ALA A 149 4.52 -3.79 21.55
C ALA A 149 3.63 -4.42 22.64
N LEU A 150 3.79 -5.71 22.92
CA LEU A 150 3.09 -6.41 24.00
C LEU A 150 3.35 -5.78 25.37
N GLY A 151 4.58 -5.27 25.60
CA GLY A 151 4.93 -4.56 26.83
C GLY A 151 4.20 -3.22 27.01
N LYS A 152 3.64 -2.63 25.94
CA LYS A 152 2.88 -1.37 25.98
C LYS A 152 1.36 -1.60 25.91
N GLY A 153 0.91 -2.65 25.22
CA GLY A 153 -0.50 -3.02 25.17
C GLY A 153 -0.80 -4.04 24.07
N ALA A 154 -1.72 -4.97 24.37
CA ALA A 154 -2.10 -6.03 23.44
C ALA A 154 -2.64 -5.50 22.10
N MET A 155 -3.41 -4.41 22.12
CA MET A 155 -3.93 -3.78 20.89
C MET A 155 -2.84 -3.16 20.02
N LEU A 156 -1.74 -2.68 20.62
CA LEU A 156 -0.60 -2.17 19.87
C LEU A 156 0.11 -3.31 19.13
N ALA A 157 0.34 -4.44 19.81
CA ALA A 157 0.89 -5.64 19.21
C ALA A 157 0.00 -6.22 18.11
N PHE A 158 -1.32 -6.19 18.32
CA PHE A 158 -2.29 -6.57 17.30
C PHE A 158 -2.17 -5.69 16.04
N GLY A 159 -1.99 -4.36 16.19
CA GLY A 159 -1.73 -3.46 15.08
C GLY A 159 -0.52 -3.87 14.24
N ALA A 160 0.58 -4.27 14.87
CA ALA A 160 1.77 -4.76 14.16
C ALA A 160 1.46 -6.01 13.30
N VAL A 161 0.70 -6.95 13.86
CA VAL A 161 0.27 -8.16 13.13
C VAL A 161 -0.67 -7.83 11.98
N VAL A 162 -1.62 -6.90 12.19
CA VAL A 162 -2.52 -6.41 11.12
C VAL A 162 -1.71 -5.79 9.98
N GLY A 163 -0.71 -4.95 10.28
CA GLY A 163 0.18 -4.37 9.28
C GLY A 163 0.91 -5.43 8.46
N SER A 164 1.49 -6.43 9.12
CA SER A 164 2.17 -7.56 8.43
C SER A 164 1.21 -8.41 7.59
N THR A 165 -0.01 -8.63 8.08
CA THR A 165 -1.04 -9.40 7.39
C THR A 165 -1.51 -8.67 6.13
N GLY A 166 -1.75 -7.36 6.25
CA GLY A 166 -2.08 -6.50 5.11
C GLY A 166 -1.02 -6.59 4.02
N PHE A 167 0.26 -6.48 4.40
CA PHE A 167 1.38 -6.62 3.46
C PHE A 167 1.33 -7.94 2.69
N PHE A 168 1.25 -9.08 3.39
CA PHE A 168 1.25 -10.39 2.75
C PHE A 168 0.00 -10.66 1.92
N LEU A 169 -1.16 -10.18 2.34
CA LEU A 169 -2.39 -10.30 1.55
C LEU A 169 -2.24 -9.53 0.23
N ILE A 170 -1.90 -8.25 0.30
CA ILE A 170 -1.80 -7.38 -0.89
C ILE A 170 -0.74 -7.92 -1.86
N HIS A 171 0.46 -8.22 -1.37
CA HIS A 171 1.55 -8.73 -2.21
C HIS A 171 1.28 -10.14 -2.70
N GLY A 172 0.68 -11.00 -1.87
CA GLY A 172 0.27 -12.35 -2.25
C GLY A 172 -0.78 -12.34 -3.35
N PHE A 173 -1.77 -11.44 -3.28
CA PHE A 173 -2.77 -11.26 -4.32
C PHE A 173 -2.14 -10.76 -5.63
N ARG A 174 -1.22 -9.78 -5.56
CA ARG A 174 -0.49 -9.29 -6.73
C ARG A 174 0.29 -10.41 -7.41
N GLN A 175 1.05 -11.20 -6.65
CA GLN A 175 1.83 -12.33 -7.18
C GLN A 175 0.92 -13.43 -7.75
N PHE A 176 -0.20 -13.71 -7.09
CA PHE A 176 -1.19 -14.69 -7.56
C PHE A 176 -1.85 -14.25 -8.88
N ALA A 177 -2.16 -12.95 -9.02
CA ALA A 177 -2.70 -12.38 -10.25
C ALA A 177 -1.68 -12.48 -11.41
N GLN A 178 -0.40 -12.17 -11.15
CA GLN A 178 0.69 -12.33 -12.12
C GLN A 178 0.85 -13.77 -12.59
N GLN A 179 0.89 -14.73 -11.66
CA GLN A 179 1.02 -16.16 -12.00
C GLN A 179 -0.19 -16.68 -12.79
N GLN A 180 -1.40 -16.20 -12.47
CA GLN A 180 -2.58 -16.56 -13.27
C GLN A 180 -2.47 -16.01 -14.69
N GLU A 181 -2.03 -14.76 -14.85
CA GLU A 181 -1.83 -14.17 -16.18
C GLU A 181 -0.81 -15.00 -16.98
N GLU A 182 0.37 -15.30 -16.42
CA GLU A 182 1.39 -16.11 -17.08
C GLU A 182 0.87 -17.50 -17.52
N ARG A 183 0.04 -18.15 -16.68
CA ARG A 183 -0.59 -19.43 -17.05
C ARG A 183 -1.56 -19.28 -18.22
N LEU A 184 -2.36 -18.21 -18.23
CA LEU A 184 -3.28 -17.90 -19.34
C LEU A 184 -2.51 -17.57 -20.63
N LEU A 185 -1.35 -16.89 -20.52
CA LEU A 185 -0.46 -16.58 -21.63
C LEU A 185 0.18 -17.85 -22.23
N SER A 186 0.58 -18.81 -21.38
CA SER A 186 1.18 -20.08 -21.82
C SER A 186 0.18 -20.99 -22.55
N THR A 187 -1.11 -20.87 -22.25
CA THR A 187 -2.19 -21.68 -22.84
C THR A 187 -2.72 -21.00 -24.10
N LYS A 188 -1.88 -20.81 -25.13
CA LYS A 188 -2.13 -20.55 -26.59
C LYS A 188 -3.45 -19.89 -27.08
N ASN A 189 -4.22 -19.24 -26.23
CA ASN A 189 -5.46 -18.57 -26.53
C ASN A 189 -5.21 -17.08 -26.44
N ASN A 190 -5.65 -16.41 -27.49
CA ASN A 190 -5.61 -14.97 -27.67
C ASN A 190 -5.95 -14.26 -26.36
N ILE A 191 -5.01 -13.45 -25.86
CA ILE A 191 -5.17 -12.72 -24.61
C ILE A 191 -6.46 -11.92 -24.71
N SER A 192 -7.43 -12.20 -23.85
CA SER A 192 -8.62 -11.37 -23.78
C SER A 192 -8.19 -10.00 -23.28
N ASP A 193 -8.57 -8.93 -23.98
CA ASP A 193 -8.42 -7.55 -23.50
C ASP A 193 -8.97 -7.39 -22.06
N LEU A 194 -9.91 -8.26 -21.66
CA LEU A 194 -10.46 -8.35 -20.31
C LEU A 194 -9.42 -8.81 -19.26
N SER A 195 -8.54 -9.75 -19.59
CA SER A 195 -7.53 -10.26 -18.64
C SER A 195 -6.46 -9.21 -18.37
N LYS A 196 -6.00 -8.51 -19.42
CA LYS A 196 -5.07 -7.37 -19.30
C LYS A 196 -5.70 -6.22 -18.51
N LEU A 197 -7.00 -5.99 -18.71
CA LEU A 197 -7.75 -4.97 -18.00
C LEU A 197 -7.86 -5.29 -16.50
N ALA A 198 -8.21 -6.53 -16.16
CA ALA A 198 -8.28 -6.97 -14.76
C ALA A 198 -6.90 -6.94 -14.08
N TYR A 199 -5.84 -7.31 -14.79
CA TYR A 199 -4.48 -7.22 -14.28
C TYR A 199 -4.07 -5.78 -13.98
N LEU A 200 -4.33 -4.85 -14.91
CA LEU A 200 -4.11 -3.42 -14.71
C LEU A 200 -4.87 -2.89 -13.49
N GLU A 201 -6.12 -3.28 -13.32
CA GLU A 201 -6.94 -2.83 -12.19
C GLU A 201 -6.41 -3.35 -10.85
N VAL A 202 -5.95 -4.60 -10.80
CA VAL A 202 -5.32 -5.18 -9.59
C VAL A 202 -4.01 -4.48 -9.27
N LEU A 203 -3.16 -4.20 -10.27
CA LEU A 203 -1.92 -3.47 -10.08
C LEU A 203 -2.17 -2.06 -9.55
N ASP A 204 -3.04 -1.30 -10.23
CA ASP A 204 -3.35 0.09 -9.88
C ASP A 204 -3.99 0.18 -8.48
N THR A 205 -4.86 -0.77 -8.15
CA THR A 205 -5.44 -0.90 -6.80
C THR A 205 -4.36 -1.21 -5.76
N THR A 206 -3.45 -2.16 -6.04
CA THR A 206 -2.37 -2.53 -5.13
C THR A 206 -1.47 -1.34 -4.83
N PHE A 207 -1.06 -0.61 -5.86
CA PHE A 207 -0.21 0.57 -5.68
C PHE A 207 -0.93 1.72 -4.97
N SER A 208 -2.21 1.92 -5.24
CA SER A 208 -3.03 2.90 -4.52
C SER A 208 -3.17 2.54 -3.04
N ILE A 209 -3.32 1.24 -2.72
CA ILE A 209 -3.32 0.75 -1.34
C ILE A 209 -1.96 0.97 -0.67
N ASP A 210 -0.85 0.65 -1.34
CA ASP A 210 0.51 0.89 -0.82
C ASP A 210 0.71 2.38 -0.49
N GLY A 211 0.23 3.27 -1.36
CA GLY A 211 0.22 4.72 -1.17
C GLY A 211 -0.59 5.16 0.05
N VAL A 212 -1.84 4.72 0.17
CA VAL A 212 -2.73 5.07 1.30
C VAL A 212 -2.19 4.56 2.63
N ILE A 213 -1.78 3.29 2.70
CA ILE A 213 -1.24 2.69 3.93
C ILE A 213 0.10 3.33 4.29
N GLY A 214 0.93 3.66 3.29
CA GLY A 214 2.16 4.39 3.50
C GLY A 214 1.94 5.79 4.08
N ALA A 215 0.97 6.54 3.56
CA ALA A 215 0.61 7.84 4.09
C ALA A 215 0.17 7.78 5.57
N PHE A 216 -0.56 6.74 5.97
CA PHE A 216 -0.95 6.51 7.38
C PHE A 216 0.23 6.29 8.33
N ALA A 217 1.38 5.83 7.84
CA ALA A 217 2.57 5.71 8.67
C ALA A 217 3.19 7.07 9.03
N PHE A 218 2.89 8.12 8.25
CA PHE A 218 3.41 9.47 8.43
C PHE A 218 2.37 10.45 9.00
N THR A 219 1.08 10.32 8.65
CA THR A 219 0.03 11.26 9.07
C THR A 219 -1.37 10.66 9.13
N PHE A 220 -2.22 11.21 10.00
CA PHE A 220 -3.66 10.91 10.10
C PHE A 220 -4.56 11.99 9.52
N ALA A 221 -3.98 13.04 8.94
CA ALA A 221 -4.75 14.07 8.27
C ALA A 221 -5.31 13.50 6.95
N VAL A 222 -6.49 12.87 7.03
CA VAL A 222 -7.22 12.28 5.90
C VAL A 222 -7.36 13.24 4.70
N PRO A 223 -7.55 14.57 4.87
CA PRO A 223 -7.54 15.49 3.73
C PRO A 223 -6.21 15.54 2.98
N LEU A 224 -5.06 15.35 3.65
CA LEU A 224 -3.75 15.32 3.00
C LEU A 224 -3.48 13.99 2.26
N ILE A 225 -4.13 12.91 2.68
CA ILE A 225 -4.06 11.59 2.03
C ILE A 225 -4.87 11.60 0.71
N ASN A 226 -5.98 12.36 0.66
CA ASN A 226 -6.88 12.43 -0.50
C ASN A 226 -6.58 13.57 -1.49
N CYS A 227 -5.79 14.58 -1.11
CA CYS A 227 -5.50 15.75 -1.94
C CYS A 227 -4.13 15.72 -2.64
N SER A 228 -3.44 14.57 -2.63
CA SER A 228 -2.18 14.34 -3.35
C SER A 228 -2.41 13.48 -4.59
#